data_AF-A0A6C0APD9-F1
#
_entry.id   AF-A0A6C0APD9-F1
#
_cell.length_a   1.000
_cell.length_b   1.000
_cell.length_c   1.000
_cell.angle_alpha   90.00
_cell.angle_beta   90.00
_cell.angle_gamma   90.00
#
_symmetry.space_group_name_H-M   'P 1'
#
loop_
_entity.id
_entity.type
_entity.pdbx_description
1 polymer ?
#
loop_
_entity_poly.entity_id
_entity_poly.type
_entity_poly.pdbx_seq_one_letter_code
_entity_poly.pdbx_strand_id
1 'polypeptide(L)'
;MNGQQQTPQLQVSELYIKRQSKDAARLRAYNKILDSIYHRIRVQSQMPNSPCSLLYTIPPFILGLPRIDLEDCVVYLVYQLRQAGFEVRYSFPNLISINWIHHERDYILDQSPIMKAMLESERVAAEKAKTNTAFNKKPKKAKSTNTVQFQNVLRPSDPSAPSVGKLPSTSDYVPPTQFLQTMETPAQKRTNEVVMPNGATSGVLADLWKL
;
A
#
# COMPACT_ATOMS: atom_id res chain seq x y z
N MET A 1 -74.65 -24.72 23.46
CA MET A 1 -73.28 -24.16 23.39
C MET A 1 -72.80 -24.33 21.94
N ASN A 2 -72.99 -23.30 21.10
CA ASN A 2 -72.61 -23.37 19.69
C ASN A 2 -71.11 -23.02 19.57
N GLY A 3 -70.27 -24.04 19.37
CA GLY A 3 -68.88 -23.86 18.98
C GLY A 3 -68.82 -23.44 17.52
N GLN A 4 -68.65 -22.14 17.26
CA GLN A 4 -68.35 -21.62 15.93
C GLN A 4 -66.98 -22.18 15.50
N GLN A 5 -66.99 -23.20 14.63
CA GLN A 5 -65.78 -23.69 13.98
C GLN A 5 -65.37 -22.68 12.90
N GLN A 6 -64.39 -21.86 13.24
CA GLN A 6 -63.84 -20.84 12.35
C GLN A 6 -62.85 -21.48 11.39
N THR A 7 -62.99 -21.20 10.09
CA THR A 7 -62.14 -21.76 9.04
C THR A 7 -60.71 -21.22 9.18
N PRO A 8 -59.67 -22.07 9.26
CA PRO A 8 -58.30 -21.60 9.39
C PRO A 8 -57.88 -20.83 8.14
N GLN A 9 -57.48 -19.57 8.33
CA GLN A 9 -57.00 -18.68 7.28
C GLN A 9 -55.47 -18.58 7.34
N LEU A 10 -54.79 -18.95 6.25
CA LEU A 10 -53.34 -18.82 6.14
C LEU A 10 -52.97 -17.43 5.61
N GLN A 11 -52.18 -16.69 6.37
CA GLN A 11 -51.63 -15.41 5.91
C GLN A 11 -50.54 -15.66 4.87
N VAL A 12 -50.68 -15.06 3.67
CA VAL A 12 -49.73 -15.23 2.55
C VAL A 12 -48.31 -14.76 2.93
N SER A 13 -48.18 -13.81 3.86
CA SER A 13 -46.89 -13.35 4.41
C SER A 13 -46.12 -14.44 5.16
N GLU A 14 -46.81 -15.36 5.83
CA GLU A 14 -46.20 -16.45 6.59
C GLU A 14 -45.49 -17.49 5.70
N LEU A 15 -45.88 -17.54 4.42
CA LEU A 15 -45.31 -18.46 3.43
C LEU A 15 -43.80 -18.25 3.24
N TYR A 16 -43.31 -17.01 3.43
CA TYR A 16 -41.92 -16.66 3.15
C TYR A 16 -41.04 -16.57 4.41
N ILE A 17 -41.61 -16.63 5.62
CA ILE A 17 -40.86 -16.46 6.88
C ILE A 17 -39.69 -17.45 6.98
N LYS A 18 -39.95 -18.74 6.66
CA LYS A 18 -38.91 -19.78 6.70
C LYS A 18 -37.80 -19.55 5.67
N ARG A 19 -38.15 -19.03 4.49
CA ARG A 19 -37.18 -18.72 3.43
C ARG A 19 -36.34 -17.51 3.82
N GLN A 20 -36.98 -16.44 4.27
CA GLN A 20 -36.30 -15.22 4.72
C GLN A 20 -35.34 -15.50 5.88
N SER A 21 -35.72 -16.35 6.84
CA SER A 21 -34.84 -16.77 7.94
C SER A 21 -33.58 -17.49 7.44
N LYS A 22 -33.72 -18.39 6.44
CA LYS A 22 -32.58 -19.08 5.82
C LYS A 22 -31.68 -18.11 5.06
N ASP A 23 -32.26 -17.22 4.27
CA ASP A 23 -31.50 -16.24 3.49
C ASP A 23 -30.77 -15.24 4.39
N ALA A 24 -31.41 -14.80 5.49
CA ALA A 24 -30.77 -13.99 6.51
C ALA A 24 -29.63 -14.74 7.22
N ALA A 25 -29.75 -16.05 7.44
CA ALA A 25 -28.67 -16.86 8.00
C ALA A 25 -27.48 -17.01 7.03
N ARG A 26 -27.74 -17.16 5.73
CA ARG A 26 -26.69 -17.16 4.69
C ARG A 26 -25.96 -15.82 4.63
N LEU A 27 -26.70 -14.71 4.61
CA LEU A 27 -26.12 -13.37 4.60
C LEU A 27 -25.24 -13.12 5.83
N ARG A 28 -25.66 -13.60 7.01
CA ARG A 28 -24.83 -13.55 8.23
C ARG A 28 -23.52 -14.33 8.06
N ALA A 29 -23.54 -15.48 7.39
CA ALA A 29 -22.33 -16.25 7.11
C ALA A 29 -21.38 -15.52 6.16
N TYR A 30 -21.91 -14.95 5.07
CA TYR A 30 -21.11 -14.18 4.10
C TYR A 30 -20.48 -12.95 4.75
N ASN A 31 -21.24 -12.20 5.55
CA ASN A 31 -20.72 -11.04 6.28
C ASN A 31 -19.61 -11.40 7.27
N LYS A 32 -19.71 -12.57 7.92
CA LYS A 32 -18.66 -13.03 8.84
C LYS A 32 -17.34 -13.36 8.11
N ILE A 33 -17.42 -13.91 6.90
CA ILE A 33 -16.23 -14.12 6.05
C ILE A 33 -15.66 -12.78 5.60
N LEU A 34 -16.52 -11.86 5.17
CA LEU A 34 -16.13 -10.53 4.73
C LEU A 34 -15.40 -9.75 5.85
N ASP A 35 -15.91 -9.81 7.07
CA ASP A 35 -15.29 -9.17 8.24
C ASP A 35 -13.91 -9.79 8.55
N SER A 36 -13.80 -11.11 8.46
CA SER A 36 -12.50 -11.81 8.58
C SER A 36 -11.50 -11.32 7.52
N ILE A 37 -11.94 -11.14 6.28
CA ILE A 37 -11.09 -10.61 5.20
C ILE A 37 -10.62 -9.19 5.55
N TYR A 38 -11.54 -8.28 5.90
CA TYR A 38 -11.17 -6.91 6.26
C TYR A 38 -10.22 -6.83 7.44
N HIS A 39 -10.42 -7.67 8.46
CA HIS A 39 -9.50 -7.77 9.58
C HIS A 39 -8.11 -8.18 9.13
N ARG A 40 -7.99 -9.21 8.27
CA ARG A 40 -6.69 -9.65 7.74
C ARG A 40 -6.03 -8.58 6.86
N ILE A 41 -6.79 -7.87 6.03
CA ILE A 41 -6.28 -6.74 5.24
C ILE A 41 -5.70 -5.66 6.17
N ARG A 42 -6.47 -5.27 7.21
CA ARG A 42 -6.03 -4.26 8.18
C ARG A 42 -4.76 -4.67 8.90
N VAL A 43 -4.66 -5.92 9.31
CA VAL A 43 -3.46 -6.46 9.97
C VAL A 43 -2.26 -6.46 8.99
N GLN A 44 -2.46 -6.96 7.77
CA GLN A 44 -1.42 -7.04 6.75
C GLN A 44 -0.89 -5.64 6.36
N SER A 45 -1.79 -4.65 6.26
CA SER A 45 -1.43 -3.27 5.92
C SER A 45 -0.56 -2.57 6.97
N GLN A 46 -0.62 -3.01 8.23
CA GLN A 46 0.17 -2.45 9.32
C GLN A 46 1.55 -3.10 9.45
N MET A 47 1.75 -4.26 8.82
CA MET A 47 3.01 -4.99 8.90
C MET A 47 4.07 -4.29 8.04
N PRO A 48 5.26 -3.97 8.60
CA PRO A 48 6.34 -3.36 7.83
C PRO A 48 6.81 -4.31 6.73
N ASN A 49 7.06 -3.78 5.53
CA ASN A 49 7.55 -4.52 4.35
C ASN A 49 6.60 -5.64 3.87
N SER A 50 5.32 -5.61 4.27
CA SER A 50 4.33 -6.54 3.73
C SER A 50 3.82 -6.08 2.37
N PRO A 51 3.57 -7.01 1.43
CA PRO A 51 2.97 -6.64 0.16
C PRO A 51 1.54 -6.11 0.38
N CYS A 52 1.13 -5.12 -0.41
CA CYS A 52 -0.26 -4.63 -0.49
C CYS A 52 -1.18 -5.59 -1.26
N SER A 53 -1.07 -6.87 -0.91
CA SER A 53 -1.80 -8.01 -1.47
C SER A 53 -2.10 -9.01 -0.36
N LEU A 54 -3.26 -9.66 -0.44
CA LEU A 54 -3.69 -10.73 0.45
C LEU A 54 -4.19 -11.92 -0.36
N LEU A 55 -3.71 -13.10 0.01
CA LEU A 55 -4.31 -14.37 -0.39
C LEU A 55 -5.20 -14.88 0.74
N TYR A 56 -6.48 -15.08 0.42
CA TYR A 56 -7.49 -15.54 1.35
C TYR A 56 -8.17 -16.81 0.83
N THR A 57 -8.16 -17.85 1.66
CA THR A 57 -8.86 -19.11 1.39
C THR A 57 -10.24 -19.07 2.04
N ILE A 58 -11.30 -19.20 1.24
CA ILE A 58 -12.67 -19.16 1.72
C ILE A 58 -12.97 -20.47 2.47
N PRO A 59 -13.41 -20.39 3.74
CA PRO A 59 -13.78 -21.58 4.49
C PRO A 59 -15.05 -22.23 3.92
N PRO A 60 -15.13 -23.57 3.85
CA PRO A 60 -16.29 -24.27 3.30
C PRO A 60 -17.53 -24.20 4.22
N PHE A 61 -17.35 -23.98 5.52
CA PHE A 61 -18.43 -23.80 6.48
C PHE A 61 -17.97 -22.95 7.66
N ILE A 62 -18.93 -22.37 8.38
CA ILE A 62 -18.70 -21.68 9.65
C ILE A 62 -19.53 -22.36 10.73
N LEU A 63 -18.92 -22.64 11.88
CA LEU A 63 -19.62 -23.24 13.02
C LEU A 63 -20.77 -22.35 13.49
N GLY A 64 -21.94 -22.97 13.71
CA GLY A 64 -23.17 -22.29 14.14
C GLY A 64 -23.94 -21.56 13.04
N LEU A 65 -23.53 -21.71 11.77
CA LEU A 65 -24.18 -21.11 10.61
C LEU A 65 -24.54 -22.19 9.57
N PRO A 66 -25.51 -21.93 8.68
CA PRO A 66 -25.88 -22.88 7.64
C PRO A 66 -24.72 -23.13 6.67
N ARG A 67 -24.80 -24.25 5.94
CA ARG A 67 -23.87 -24.57 4.86
C ARG A 67 -23.84 -23.43 3.84
N ILE A 68 -22.62 -23.07 3.44
CA ILE A 68 -22.33 -21.97 2.55
C ILE A 68 -22.22 -22.52 1.13
N ASP A 69 -22.95 -21.92 0.21
CA ASP A 69 -22.81 -22.17 -1.22
C ASP A 69 -21.63 -21.32 -1.72
N LEU A 70 -20.55 -21.98 -2.16
CA LEU A 70 -19.26 -21.32 -2.42
C LEU A 70 -19.34 -20.32 -3.58
N GLU A 71 -20.04 -20.68 -4.65
CA GLU A 71 -20.21 -19.84 -5.84
C GLU A 71 -20.89 -18.51 -5.48
N ASP A 72 -22.02 -18.58 -4.79
CA ASP A 72 -22.77 -17.41 -4.31
C ASP A 72 -21.94 -16.57 -3.32
N CYS A 73 -21.20 -17.23 -2.43
CA CYS A 73 -20.32 -16.56 -1.47
C CYS A 73 -19.21 -15.79 -2.19
N VAL A 74 -18.54 -16.39 -3.17
CA VAL A 74 -17.48 -15.74 -3.97
C VAL A 74 -18.04 -14.53 -4.70
N VAL A 75 -19.20 -14.67 -5.36
CA VAL A 75 -19.85 -13.55 -6.07
C VAL A 75 -20.15 -12.40 -5.12
N TYR A 76 -20.71 -12.69 -3.95
CA TYR A 76 -20.99 -11.68 -2.93
C TYR A 76 -19.71 -10.96 -2.45
N LEU A 77 -18.66 -11.72 -2.12
CA LEU A 77 -17.40 -11.16 -1.64
C LEU A 77 -16.72 -10.30 -2.70
N VAL A 78 -16.64 -10.79 -3.94
CA VAL A 78 -16.04 -10.05 -5.06
C VAL A 78 -16.81 -8.75 -5.31
N TYR A 79 -18.14 -8.78 -5.29
CA TYR A 79 -18.96 -7.58 -5.45
C TYR A 79 -18.66 -6.55 -4.35
N GLN A 80 -18.71 -6.96 -3.08
CA GLN A 80 -18.49 -6.04 -1.95
C GLN A 80 -17.07 -5.45 -1.93
N LEU A 81 -16.06 -6.27 -2.22
CA LEU A 81 -14.67 -5.82 -2.25
C LEU A 81 -14.41 -4.86 -3.43
N ARG A 82 -14.99 -5.12 -4.61
CA ARG A 82 -14.88 -4.20 -5.76
C ARG A 82 -15.57 -2.85 -5.50
N GLN A 83 -16.73 -2.84 -4.84
CA GLN A 83 -17.41 -1.60 -4.43
C GLN A 83 -16.56 -0.75 -3.48
N ALA A 84 -15.72 -1.40 -2.66
CA ALA A 84 -14.79 -0.71 -1.78
C ALA A 84 -13.47 -0.27 -2.48
N GLY A 85 -13.30 -0.54 -3.77
CA GLY A 85 -12.12 -0.13 -4.55
C GLY A 85 -10.96 -1.15 -4.56
N PHE A 86 -11.17 -2.35 -4.03
CA PHE A 86 -10.14 -3.40 -4.06
C PHE A 86 -10.12 -4.12 -5.42
N GLU A 87 -8.91 -4.43 -5.90
CA GLU A 87 -8.74 -5.30 -7.06
C GLU A 87 -8.78 -6.75 -6.59
N VAL A 88 -9.76 -7.52 -7.08
CA VAL A 88 -10.00 -8.89 -6.61
C VAL A 88 -9.95 -9.89 -7.75
N ARG A 89 -9.14 -10.94 -7.59
CA ARG A 89 -9.04 -12.07 -8.51
C ARG A 89 -9.33 -13.40 -7.82
N TYR A 90 -10.34 -14.11 -8.32
CA TYR A 90 -10.71 -15.45 -7.85
C TYR A 90 -9.87 -16.53 -8.54
N SER A 91 -9.49 -17.55 -7.79
CA SER A 91 -8.77 -18.72 -8.26
C SER A 91 -9.42 -19.98 -7.68
N PHE A 92 -9.83 -20.90 -8.56
CA PHE A 92 -10.43 -22.17 -8.18
C PHE A 92 -9.43 -23.01 -7.35
N PRO A 93 -9.84 -23.73 -6.29
CA PRO A 93 -11.24 -24.01 -5.90
C PRO A 93 -11.90 -23.02 -4.95
N ASN A 94 -11.18 -22.30 -4.09
CA ASN A 94 -11.76 -21.44 -3.06
C ASN A 94 -10.82 -20.29 -2.64
N LEU A 95 -9.89 -19.91 -3.52
CA LEU A 95 -8.86 -18.92 -3.23
C LEU A 95 -9.24 -17.57 -3.84
N ILE A 96 -9.10 -16.50 -3.07
CA ILE A 96 -9.27 -15.12 -3.56
C ILE A 96 -7.97 -14.37 -3.29
N SER A 97 -7.45 -13.73 -4.33
CA SER A 97 -6.40 -12.73 -4.23
C SER A 97 -7.01 -11.33 -4.24
N ILE A 98 -6.60 -10.51 -3.28
CA ILE A 98 -7.09 -9.15 -3.06
C ILE A 98 -5.89 -8.22 -3.06
N ASN A 99 -5.89 -7.20 -3.91
CA ASN A 99 -4.80 -6.24 -4.04
C ASN A 99 -5.32 -4.82 -3.81
N TRP A 100 -4.53 -3.99 -3.12
CA TRP A 100 -4.83 -2.56 -2.89
C TRP A 100 -3.61 -1.67 -3.10
N ILE A 101 -2.69 -2.09 -3.98
CA ILE A 101 -1.45 -1.37 -4.29
C ILE A 101 -1.74 0.06 -4.78
N HIS A 102 -2.86 0.27 -5.48
CA HIS A 102 -3.29 1.60 -5.93
C HIS A 102 -3.45 2.59 -4.76
N HIS A 103 -4.12 2.17 -3.69
CA HIS A 103 -4.33 3.01 -2.50
C HIS A 103 -3.03 3.34 -1.76
N GLU A 104 -2.05 2.41 -1.76
CA GLU A 104 -0.75 2.66 -1.14
C GLU A 104 0.03 3.74 -1.89
N ARG A 105 0.05 3.67 -3.24
CA ARG A 105 0.76 4.65 -4.06
C ARG A 105 0.23 6.05 -3.85
N ASP A 106 -1.09 6.21 -3.86
CA ASP A 106 -1.74 7.51 -3.63
C ASP A 106 -1.39 8.05 -2.23
N TYR A 107 -1.40 7.20 -1.20
CA TYR A 107 -0.99 7.60 0.14
C TYR A 107 0.47 8.06 0.21
N ILE A 108 1.40 7.31 -0.39
CA ILE A 108 2.82 7.66 -0.34
C ILE A 108 3.02 9.01 -1.06
N LEU A 109 2.42 9.19 -2.25
CA LEU A 109 2.49 10.43 -3.03
C LEU A 109 1.89 11.63 -2.29
N ASP A 110 0.68 11.50 -1.75
CA ASP A 110 -0.05 12.63 -1.19
C ASP A 110 0.23 12.91 0.29
N GLN A 111 0.71 11.94 1.06
CA GLN A 111 0.77 12.06 2.52
C GLN A 111 2.16 11.80 3.10
N SER A 112 3.10 11.21 2.36
CA SER A 112 4.44 11.04 2.92
C SER A 112 5.17 12.38 3.04
N PRO A 113 5.61 12.78 4.25
CA PRO A 113 6.33 14.04 4.45
C PRO A 113 7.67 14.04 3.73
N ILE A 114 8.28 12.85 3.57
CA ILE A 114 9.55 12.67 2.87
C ILE A 114 9.40 13.00 1.39
N MET A 115 8.40 12.43 0.68
CA MET A 115 8.26 12.74 -0.74
C MET A 115 7.75 14.16 -0.99
N LYS A 116 6.92 14.71 -0.09
CA LYS A 116 6.59 16.14 -0.13
C LYS A 116 7.84 17.03 -0.04
N ALA A 117 8.73 16.74 0.90
CA ALA A 117 9.98 17.49 1.05
C ALA A 117 10.90 17.33 -0.19
N MET A 118 10.98 16.13 -0.77
CA MET A 118 11.75 15.89 -2.00
C MET A 118 11.17 16.67 -3.18
N LEU A 119 9.86 16.57 -3.44
CA LEU A 119 9.19 17.26 -4.54
C LEU A 119 9.30 18.78 -4.41
N GLU A 120 9.17 19.31 -3.19
CA GLU A 120 9.36 20.73 -2.92
C GLU A 120 10.80 21.18 -3.20
N SER A 121 11.79 20.39 -2.77
CA SER A 121 13.20 20.70 -3.05
C SER A 121 13.52 20.74 -4.55
N GLU A 122 12.90 19.85 -5.33
CA GLU A 122 13.04 19.80 -6.78
C GLU A 122 12.38 21.00 -7.46
N ARG A 123 11.19 21.43 -6.99
CA ARG A 123 10.53 22.66 -7.46
C ARG A 123 11.39 23.89 -7.19
N VAL A 124 11.93 24.03 -5.97
CA VAL A 124 12.83 25.14 -5.59
C VAL A 124 14.09 25.13 -6.45
N ALA A 125 14.67 23.95 -6.74
CA ALA A 125 15.83 23.84 -7.63
C ALA A 125 15.50 24.25 -9.08
N ALA A 126 14.33 23.86 -9.60
CA ALA A 126 13.89 24.22 -10.94
C ALA A 126 13.61 25.74 -11.09
N GLU A 127 13.04 26.39 -10.08
CA GLU A 127 12.86 27.85 -10.07
C GLU A 127 14.20 28.60 -10.01
N LYS A 128 15.15 28.11 -9.22
CA LYS A 128 16.52 28.64 -9.18
C LYS A 128 17.26 28.45 -10.52
N ALA A 129 17.01 27.37 -11.25
CA ALA A 129 17.59 27.16 -12.57
C ALA A 129 16.98 28.11 -13.63
N LYS A 130 15.66 28.37 -13.57
CA LYS A 130 14.97 29.32 -14.46
C LYS A 130 15.43 30.76 -14.23
N THR A 131 15.62 31.16 -12.97
CA THR A 131 16.11 32.51 -12.62
C THR A 131 17.58 32.73 -12.98
N ASN A 132 18.45 31.72 -12.81
CA ASN A 132 19.85 31.81 -13.27
C ASN A 132 19.99 31.93 -14.79
N THR A 133 19.09 31.30 -15.56
CA THR A 133 19.07 31.43 -17.03
C THR A 133 18.64 32.83 -17.47
N ALA A 134 17.77 33.51 -16.71
CA ALA A 134 17.37 34.90 -16.97
C ALA A 134 18.45 35.93 -16.59
N PHE A 135 19.34 35.61 -15.64
CA PHE A 135 20.43 36.49 -15.21
C PHE A 135 21.65 36.49 -16.17
N ASN A 136 21.71 35.58 -17.14
CA ASN A 136 22.80 35.52 -18.13
C ASN A 136 22.58 36.44 -19.36
N LYS A 137 21.64 37.40 -19.29
CA LYS A 137 21.68 38.59 -20.16
C LYS A 137 22.65 39.60 -19.55
N LYS A 138 23.88 39.60 -20.07
CA LYS A 138 24.99 40.53 -19.77
C LYS A 138 24.53 41.85 -19.11
N PRO A 139 24.72 42.04 -17.79
CA PRO A 139 24.62 43.36 -17.20
C PRO A 139 25.82 44.19 -17.65
N LYS A 140 25.56 45.39 -18.21
CA LYS A 140 26.59 46.40 -18.42
C LYS A 140 27.18 46.77 -17.05
N LYS A 141 28.52 46.82 -17.00
CA LYS A 141 29.38 47.06 -15.83
C LYS A 141 28.80 48.09 -14.85
N ALA A 142 28.53 47.67 -13.61
CA ALA A 142 28.51 48.53 -12.44
C ALA A 142 29.39 47.89 -11.36
N LYS A 143 30.45 48.61 -10.97
CA LYS A 143 31.37 48.24 -9.89
C LYS A 143 30.67 48.45 -8.55
N SER A 144 30.60 47.43 -7.71
CA SER A 144 30.54 47.60 -6.25
C SER A 144 31.00 46.31 -5.59
N THR A 145 32.28 46.27 -5.26
CA THR A 145 32.92 45.27 -4.40
C THR A 145 32.57 45.59 -2.95
N ASN A 146 31.74 44.76 -2.32
CA ASN A 146 31.71 44.66 -0.87
C ASN A 146 31.91 43.19 -0.51
N THR A 147 33.18 42.80 -0.41
CA THR A 147 33.59 41.50 0.13
C THR A 147 33.63 41.64 1.64
N VAL A 148 32.70 40.99 2.33
CA VAL A 148 32.72 40.90 3.79
C VAL A 148 33.73 39.81 4.15
N GLN A 149 34.90 40.22 4.68
CA GLN A 149 35.89 39.30 5.22
C GLN A 149 35.55 39.01 6.68
N PHE A 150 35.47 37.73 7.04
CA PHE A 150 35.37 37.31 8.44
C PHE A 150 36.78 37.33 9.06
N GLN A 151 37.01 38.29 9.96
CA GLN A 151 38.22 38.34 10.76
C GLN A 151 38.17 37.22 11.81
N ASN A 152 38.83 36.10 11.54
CA ASN A 152 39.05 35.08 12.57
C ASN A 152 40.07 35.65 13.57
N VAL A 153 39.59 36.11 14.72
CA VAL A 153 40.44 36.64 15.80
C VAL A 153 41.22 35.46 16.40
N LEU A 154 42.51 35.39 16.09
CA LEU A 154 43.47 34.53 16.78
C LEU A 154 43.63 35.05 18.21
N ARG A 155 43.01 34.35 19.17
CA ARG A 155 43.34 34.49 20.60
C ARG A 155 44.70 33.81 20.85
N PRO A 156 45.67 34.46 21.53
CA PRO A 156 46.91 33.80 21.90
C PRO A 156 46.64 32.62 22.85
N SER A 157 47.40 31.57 22.61
CA SER A 157 47.29 30.21 23.13
C SER A 157 47.37 30.07 24.65
N ASP A 158 46.39 29.40 25.23
CA ASP A 158 46.51 28.71 26.52
C ASP A 158 47.43 27.48 26.34
N PRO A 159 48.48 27.28 27.16
CA PRO A 159 49.48 26.22 26.97
C PRO A 159 49.04 24.80 27.40
N SER A 160 47.75 24.51 27.51
CA SER A 160 47.26 23.19 27.97
C SER A 160 46.12 22.56 27.15
N ALA A 161 45.78 23.08 25.97
CA ALA A 161 44.81 22.43 25.09
C ALA A 161 45.49 21.42 24.14
N PRO A 162 44.96 20.18 23.99
CA PRO A 162 45.50 19.23 23.02
C PRO A 162 45.37 19.77 21.60
N SER A 163 46.45 19.70 20.83
CA SER A 163 46.52 20.14 19.43
C SER A 163 45.52 19.34 18.58
N VAL A 164 44.34 19.93 18.33
CA VAL A 164 43.42 19.43 17.32
C VAL A 164 43.97 19.89 15.97
N GLY A 165 44.51 18.93 15.20
CA GLY A 165 45.02 19.17 13.85
C GLY A 165 43.98 19.84 12.96
N LYS A 166 44.45 20.64 11.99
CA LYS A 166 43.60 21.28 10.98
C LYS A 166 42.66 20.25 10.33
N LEU A 167 41.36 20.55 10.29
CA LEU A 167 40.41 19.73 9.53
C LEU A 167 40.82 19.78 8.04
N PRO A 168 40.96 18.63 7.36
CA PRO A 168 41.28 18.60 5.94
C PRO A 168 40.17 19.24 5.11
N SER A 169 40.55 19.91 4.02
CA SER A 169 39.63 20.49 3.05
C SER A 169 38.76 19.40 2.42
N THR A 170 37.52 19.73 2.07
CA THR A 170 36.58 18.78 1.44
C THR A 170 37.10 18.23 0.10
N SER A 171 38.09 18.90 -0.50
CA SER A 171 38.80 18.47 -1.71
C SER A 171 39.76 17.30 -1.48
N ASP A 172 40.21 17.08 -0.24
CA ASP A 172 41.29 16.15 0.09
C ASP A 172 40.73 14.86 0.74
N TYR A 173 39.41 14.71 0.79
CA TYR A 173 38.75 13.53 1.35
C TYR A 173 38.81 12.36 0.36
N VAL A 174 39.54 11.31 0.74
CA VAL A 174 39.50 10.02 0.05
C VAL A 174 38.65 9.07 0.90
N PRO A 175 37.50 8.58 0.39
CA PRO A 175 36.64 7.70 1.17
C PRO A 175 37.35 6.36 1.46
N PRO A 176 37.07 5.73 2.60
CA PRO A 176 37.61 4.41 2.93
C PRO A 176 37.27 3.38 1.85
N THR A 177 38.18 2.46 1.56
CA THR A 177 38.02 1.43 0.52
C THR A 177 36.78 0.55 0.71
N GLN A 178 36.33 0.34 1.96
CA GLN A 178 35.07 -0.37 2.24
C GLN A 178 33.82 0.35 1.69
N PHE A 179 33.87 1.68 1.57
CA PHE A 179 32.79 2.49 1.02
C PHE A 179 32.71 2.35 -0.51
N LEU A 180 33.84 2.24 -1.20
CA LEU A 180 33.85 1.99 -2.65
C LEU A 180 33.34 0.58 -2.96
N GLN A 181 33.72 -0.41 -2.14
CA GLN A 181 33.34 -1.80 -2.31
C GLN A 181 31.82 -2.04 -2.17
N THR A 182 31.15 -1.24 -1.33
CA THR A 182 29.68 -1.28 -1.19
C THR A 182 28.93 -0.60 -2.34
N MET A 183 29.56 0.36 -3.04
CA MET A 183 28.99 0.97 -4.26
C MET A 183 29.19 0.09 -5.50
N GLU A 184 30.32 -0.60 -5.61
CA GLU A 184 30.65 -1.43 -6.77
C GLU A 184 29.90 -2.78 -6.79
N THR A 185 29.44 -3.25 -5.63
CA THR A 185 28.72 -4.51 -5.53
C THR A 185 27.23 -4.22 -5.38
N PRO A 186 26.39 -4.33 -6.43
CA PRO A 186 24.95 -4.31 -6.23
C PRO A 186 24.60 -5.49 -5.32
N ALA A 187 24.05 -5.20 -4.14
CA ALA A 187 23.57 -6.21 -3.21
C ALA A 187 22.72 -7.21 -3.98
N GLN A 188 23.19 -8.46 -4.07
CA GLN A 188 22.45 -9.53 -4.72
C GLN A 188 21.07 -9.64 -4.06
N LYS A 189 20.03 -9.20 -4.77
CA LYS A 189 18.65 -9.53 -4.44
C LYS A 189 18.60 -11.05 -4.38
N ARG A 190 18.40 -11.62 -3.19
CA ARG A 190 18.06 -13.03 -3.05
C ARG A 190 16.68 -13.23 -3.67
N THR A 191 16.67 -13.55 -4.95
CA THR A 191 15.49 -14.00 -5.69
C THR A 191 15.21 -15.44 -5.25
N ASN A 192 14.25 -15.63 -4.36
CA ASN A 192 13.62 -16.94 -4.18
C ASN A 192 12.72 -17.17 -5.40
N GLU A 193 13.27 -17.78 -6.45
CA GLU A 193 12.47 -18.34 -7.54
C GLU A 193 11.82 -19.64 -7.06
N VAL A 194 10.50 -19.62 -6.90
CA VAL A 194 9.69 -20.82 -6.80
C VAL A 194 9.20 -21.15 -8.21
N VAL A 195 9.80 -22.16 -8.82
CA VAL A 195 9.35 -22.75 -10.08
C VAL A 195 8.06 -23.53 -9.81
N MET A 196 6.98 -23.16 -10.48
CA MET A 196 5.73 -23.95 -10.51
C MET A 196 5.59 -24.60 -11.90
N PRO A 197 5.28 -25.90 -11.98
CA PRO A 197 5.00 -26.55 -13.26
C PRO A 197 3.59 -26.19 -13.77
N ASN A 198 3.53 -25.87 -15.06
CA ASN A 198 2.31 -25.56 -15.81
C ASN A 198 1.33 -26.74 -15.82
N GLY A 199 0.12 -26.52 -15.29
CA GLY A 199 -1.05 -27.37 -15.48
C GLY A 199 -2.16 -26.57 -16.14
N ALA A 200 -2.51 -26.94 -17.37
CA ALA A 200 -3.59 -26.37 -18.15
C ALA A 200 -4.96 -26.71 -17.53
N THR A 201 -5.80 -25.70 -17.26
CA THR A 201 -7.24 -25.88 -17.09
C THR A 201 -7.99 -24.91 -17.98
N SER A 202 -8.52 -25.45 -19.07
CA SER A 202 -9.56 -24.84 -19.88
C SER A 202 -10.89 -24.86 -19.11
N GLY A 203 -11.68 -23.79 -19.22
CA GLY A 203 -13.10 -23.81 -18.84
C GLY A 203 -13.60 -22.54 -18.18
N VAL A 204 -14.55 -21.87 -18.87
CA VAL A 204 -15.65 -20.98 -18.43
C VAL A 204 -15.32 -19.77 -17.54
N LEU A 205 -14.44 -19.89 -16.54
CA LEU A 205 -14.00 -18.80 -15.68
C LEU A 205 -13.09 -17.78 -16.39
N ALA A 206 -12.48 -18.17 -17.50
CA ALA A 206 -11.61 -17.30 -18.31
C ALA A 206 -12.39 -16.16 -19.00
N ASP A 207 -13.68 -16.33 -19.26
CA ASP A 207 -14.50 -15.33 -19.95
C ASP A 207 -14.99 -14.19 -19.06
N LEU A 208 -14.89 -14.31 -17.72
CA LEU A 208 -15.29 -13.25 -16.79
C LEU A 208 -14.26 -12.11 -16.62
N TRP A 209 -13.04 -12.28 -17.17
CA TRP A 209 -11.90 -11.35 -17.00
C TRP A 209 -11.66 -10.43 -18.21
N LYS A 210 -12.60 -10.38 -19.16
CA LYS A 210 -12.52 -9.57 -20.38
C LYS A 210 -13.30 -8.25 -20.34
N LEU A 211 -13.64 -7.76 -19.15
CA LEU A 211 -14.27 -6.44 -18.96
C LEU A 211 -13.45 -5.59 -18.00
#